data_AF-A0A7X9FDW7-F1
#
_entry.id   AF-A0A7X9FDW7-F1
#
_cell.length_a   1.000
_cell.length_b   1.000
_cell.length_c   1.000
_cell.angle_alpha   90.00
_cell.angle_beta   90.00
_cell.angle_gamma   90.00
#
_symmetry.space_group_name_H-M   'P 1'
#
loop_
_entity.id
_entity.type
_entity.pdbx_description
1 polymer ?
#
loop_
_entity_poly.entity_id
_entity_poly.type
_entity_poly.pdbx_seq_one_letter_code
_entity_poly.pdbx_strand_id
1 'polypeptide(L)'
;WETREKAVLGSPLLFPKVSIIDPELTVTVPADYTADGGIDIICHVIEGFFAGADNTPVQDRFAMGVIKTVMENLPIVLREPKNIEARANLSWASAVALSGMVGSGRDRAYPIHALEHSLSGHYDISHGRGLALLLPAIMEYSYKSRPAKYAMLAEELFDIHRDGRSDEELAKAGVEAMKRFLASVGRLMTLKEVGIGDTSRFEAMADDALRIYGTKDGYLGNPKPLYRQDVLNIFAALAGK
;
A
#
# COMPACT_ATOMS: atom_id res chain seq x y z
N TRP A 1 1.17 8.62 -22.89
CA TRP A 1 0.19 9.70 -22.66
C TRP A 1 -1.13 9.45 -23.39
N GLU A 2 -1.10 9.13 -24.69
CA GLU A 2 -2.32 8.91 -25.50
C GLU A 2 -3.25 7.82 -24.93
N THR A 3 -2.69 6.68 -24.49
CA THR A 3 -3.47 5.56 -23.95
C THR A 3 -3.78 5.68 -22.46
N ARG A 4 -3.12 6.59 -21.73
CA ARG A 4 -3.20 6.73 -20.26
C ARG A 4 -2.89 5.43 -19.49
N GLU A 5 -2.17 4.52 -20.10
CA GLU A 5 -1.79 3.24 -19.49
C GLU A 5 -0.44 3.34 -18.77
N LYS A 6 -0.40 2.82 -17.54
CA LYS A 6 0.83 2.56 -16.77
C LYS A 6 1.01 1.06 -16.67
N ALA A 7 1.91 0.50 -17.49
CA ALA A 7 2.19 -0.94 -17.59
C ALA A 7 3.57 -1.31 -17.02
N VAL A 8 3.79 -2.59 -16.75
CA VAL A 8 5.03 -3.10 -16.13
C VAL A 8 5.90 -3.79 -17.16
N LEU A 9 7.21 -3.50 -17.12
CA LEU A 9 8.25 -4.23 -17.83
C LEU A 9 9.20 -4.86 -16.81
N GLY A 10 9.42 -6.17 -16.91
CA GLY A 10 10.32 -6.91 -16.01
C GLY A 10 11.27 -7.82 -16.77
N SER A 11 12.55 -7.77 -16.44
CA SER A 11 13.56 -8.70 -16.94
C SER A 11 14.75 -8.76 -15.97
N PRO A 12 15.36 -9.93 -15.73
CA PRO A 12 16.61 -10.03 -14.97
C PRO A 12 17.73 -9.13 -15.52
N LEU A 13 17.67 -8.79 -16.81
CA LEU A 13 18.64 -7.91 -17.47
C LEU A 13 18.48 -6.43 -17.10
N LEU A 14 17.33 -6.04 -16.54
CA LEU A 14 17.06 -4.67 -16.10
C LEU A 14 17.52 -4.39 -14.66
N PHE A 15 18.03 -5.41 -13.95
CA PHE A 15 18.58 -5.20 -12.61
C PHE A 15 19.83 -4.32 -12.68
N PRO A 16 19.89 -3.22 -11.90
CA PRO A 16 21.11 -2.42 -11.82
C PRO A 16 22.24 -3.27 -11.25
N LYS A 17 23.46 -3.08 -11.76
CA LYS A 17 24.66 -3.79 -11.26
C LYS A 17 25.00 -3.39 -9.82
N VAL A 18 24.71 -2.14 -9.47
CA VAL A 18 24.93 -1.55 -8.15
C VAL A 18 23.79 -0.57 -7.88
N SER A 19 23.31 -0.54 -6.64
CA SER A 19 22.43 0.50 -6.11
C SER A 19 23.11 1.17 -4.92
N ILE A 20 23.18 2.50 -4.92
CA ILE A 20 23.79 3.28 -3.84
C ILE A 20 22.66 4.00 -3.12
N ILE A 21 22.52 3.76 -1.82
CA ILE A 21 21.50 4.37 -0.99
C ILE A 21 22.21 5.30 0.00
N ASP A 22 22.06 6.60 -0.24
CA ASP A 22 22.59 7.64 0.62
C ASP A 22 21.42 8.47 1.20
N PRO A 23 21.14 8.34 2.51
CA PRO A 23 20.07 9.08 3.17
C PRO A 23 20.24 10.60 3.09
N GLU A 24 21.47 11.12 3.00
CA GLU A 24 21.73 12.56 2.91
C GLU A 24 21.15 13.16 1.63
N LEU A 25 21.12 12.39 0.54
CA LEU A 25 20.52 12.83 -0.73
C LEU A 25 18.99 12.99 -0.65
N THR A 26 18.36 12.49 0.42
CA THR A 26 16.91 12.54 0.58
C THR A 26 16.43 13.72 1.43
N VAL A 27 17.33 14.47 2.10
CA VAL A 27 16.94 15.53 3.04
C VAL A 27 16.25 16.73 2.38
N THR A 28 16.43 16.90 1.06
CA THR A 28 15.79 17.97 0.26
C THR A 28 14.45 17.56 -0.32
N VAL A 29 14.06 16.28 -0.21
CA VAL A 29 12.76 15.81 -0.69
C VAL A 29 11.65 16.47 0.14
N PRO A 30 10.64 17.08 -0.51
CA PRO A 30 9.52 17.68 0.19
C PRO A 30 8.83 16.70 1.14
N ALA A 31 8.33 17.21 2.27
CA ALA A 31 7.65 16.38 3.27
C ALA A 31 6.47 15.60 2.67
N ASP A 32 5.75 16.23 1.74
CA ASP A 32 4.60 15.64 1.04
C ASP A 32 5.02 14.38 0.23
N TYR A 33 6.08 14.45 -0.57
CA TYR A 33 6.59 13.27 -1.27
C TYR A 33 7.26 12.25 -0.35
N THR A 34 7.80 12.69 0.80
CA THR A 34 8.33 11.78 1.82
C THR A 34 7.21 10.96 2.47
N ALA A 35 6.07 11.58 2.77
CA ALA A 35 4.89 10.88 3.24
C ALA A 35 4.35 9.91 2.19
N ASP A 36 4.28 10.32 0.92
CA ASP A 36 3.88 9.42 -0.17
C ASP A 36 4.80 8.19 -0.26
N GLY A 37 6.13 8.38 -0.22
CA GLY A 37 7.09 7.29 -0.24
C GLY A 37 6.98 6.37 0.98
N GLY A 38 6.70 6.91 2.16
CA GLY A 38 6.46 6.10 3.36
C GLY A 38 5.23 5.19 3.21
N ILE A 39 4.12 5.71 2.67
CA ILE A 39 2.93 4.90 2.42
C ILE A 39 3.17 3.85 1.34
N ASP A 40 3.93 4.20 0.31
CA ASP A 40 4.31 3.27 -0.76
C ASP A 40 5.08 2.05 -0.21
N ILE A 41 6.06 2.27 0.67
CA ILE A 41 6.77 1.18 1.36
C ILE A 41 5.80 0.29 2.13
N ILE A 42 4.86 0.87 2.88
CA ILE A 42 3.86 0.12 3.64
C ILE A 42 3.00 -0.72 2.69
N CYS A 43 2.51 -0.14 1.60
CA CYS A 43 1.68 -0.85 0.63
C CYS A 43 2.42 -2.02 -0.03
N HIS A 44 3.66 -1.84 -0.46
CA HIS A 44 4.48 -2.92 -1.02
C HIS A 44 4.63 -4.13 -0.09
N VAL A 45 4.72 -3.88 1.22
CA VAL A 45 4.88 -4.93 2.22
C VAL A 45 3.55 -5.55 2.62
N ILE A 46 2.54 -4.71 2.89
CA ILE A 46 1.25 -5.12 3.44
C ILE A 46 0.44 -5.96 2.45
N GLU A 47 0.55 -5.70 1.15
CA GLU A 47 -0.14 -6.47 0.14
C GLU A 47 0.37 -7.91 0.06
N GLY A 48 1.69 -8.10 0.15
CA GLY A 48 2.26 -9.44 0.24
C GLY A 48 1.85 -10.18 1.50
N PHE A 49 1.66 -9.45 2.61
CA PHE A 49 1.19 -10.01 3.87
C PHE A 49 -0.28 -10.44 3.81
N PHE A 50 -1.14 -9.65 3.18
CA PHE A 50 -2.57 -9.94 3.08
C PHE A 50 -2.95 -10.84 1.91
N ALA A 51 -2.39 -10.62 0.73
CA ALA A 51 -2.76 -11.30 -0.51
C ALA A 51 -1.80 -12.44 -0.90
N GLY A 52 -0.81 -12.77 -0.05
CA GLY A 52 0.11 -13.88 -0.25
C GLY A 52 -0.22 -15.15 0.56
N ALA A 53 0.64 -16.15 0.45
CA ALA A 53 0.52 -17.45 1.10
C ALA A 53 0.52 -17.36 2.64
N ASP A 54 -0.28 -18.21 3.26
CA ASP A 54 -0.27 -18.46 4.71
C ASP A 54 0.96 -19.27 5.14
N ASN A 55 1.15 -19.40 6.46
CA ASN A 55 2.24 -20.19 7.06
C ASN A 55 3.65 -19.73 6.62
N THR A 56 3.84 -18.41 6.49
CA THR A 56 5.12 -17.78 6.14
C THR A 56 5.67 -16.93 7.30
N PRO A 57 5.93 -17.52 8.50
CA PRO A 57 6.21 -16.76 9.72
C PRO A 57 7.48 -15.90 9.64
N VAL A 58 8.50 -16.32 8.88
CA VAL A 58 9.71 -15.50 8.65
C VAL A 58 9.34 -14.25 7.88
N GLN A 59 8.58 -14.39 6.80
CA GLN A 59 8.13 -13.28 5.98
C GLN A 59 7.11 -12.41 6.70
N ASP A 60 6.26 -12.98 7.57
CA ASP A 60 5.32 -12.23 8.43
C ASP A 60 6.11 -11.29 9.36
N ARG A 61 7.17 -11.79 10.00
CA ARG A 61 8.05 -10.98 10.85
C ARG A 61 8.82 -9.93 10.07
N PHE A 62 9.32 -10.25 8.88
CA PHE A 62 9.91 -9.25 7.98
C PHE A 62 8.90 -8.15 7.64
N ALA A 63 7.67 -8.52 7.31
CA ALA A 63 6.64 -7.56 6.96
C ALA A 63 6.32 -6.62 8.13
N MET A 64 6.08 -7.17 9.32
CA MET A 64 5.80 -6.37 10.51
C MET A 64 6.98 -5.47 10.89
N GLY A 65 8.21 -5.99 10.85
CA GLY A 65 9.41 -5.22 11.16
C GLY A 65 9.61 -4.03 10.23
N VAL A 66 9.43 -4.23 8.91
CA VAL A 66 9.56 -3.15 7.92
C VAL A 66 8.45 -2.11 8.11
N ILE A 67 7.18 -2.54 8.21
CA ILE A 67 6.06 -1.60 8.36
C ILE A 67 6.20 -0.80 9.67
N LYS A 68 6.53 -1.47 10.78
CA LYS A 68 6.73 -0.82 12.08
C LYS A 68 7.87 0.20 12.04
N THR A 69 8.99 -0.15 11.40
CA THR A 69 10.11 0.79 11.19
C THR A 69 9.66 2.05 10.44
N VAL A 70 8.85 1.89 9.38
CA VAL A 70 8.31 3.06 8.64
C VAL A 70 7.36 3.86 9.52
N MET A 71 6.45 3.21 10.26
CA MET A 71 5.49 3.89 11.13
C MET A 71 6.14 4.68 12.25
N GLU A 72 7.28 4.22 12.78
CA GLU A 72 8.05 4.90 13.82
C GLU A 72 8.87 6.07 13.26
N ASN A 73 9.47 5.92 12.07
CA ASN A 73 10.42 6.90 11.53
C ASN A 73 9.77 7.95 10.62
N LEU A 74 8.68 7.62 9.92
CA LEU A 74 8.03 8.56 9.02
C LEU A 74 7.54 9.84 9.73
N PRO A 75 6.82 9.76 10.88
CA PRO A 75 6.41 10.95 11.62
C PRO A 75 7.60 11.82 12.08
N ILE A 76 8.74 11.20 12.38
CA ILE A 76 9.97 11.91 12.75
C ILE A 76 10.47 12.72 11.55
N VAL A 77 10.59 12.12 10.37
CA VAL A 77 11.06 12.83 9.16
C VAL A 77 10.09 13.94 8.74
N LEU A 78 8.78 13.76 8.92
CA LEU A 78 7.80 14.81 8.60
C LEU A 78 7.93 16.04 9.52
N ARG A 79 8.30 15.83 10.80
CA ARG A 79 8.56 16.92 11.76
C ARG A 79 9.97 17.50 11.64
N GLU A 80 10.95 16.65 11.35
CA GLU A 80 12.37 16.95 11.30
C GLU A 80 12.98 16.44 9.99
N PRO A 81 12.77 17.12 8.85
CA PRO A 81 13.14 16.59 7.52
C PRO A 81 14.62 16.32 7.30
N LYS A 82 15.49 16.86 8.15
CA LYS A 82 16.95 16.68 8.13
C LYS A 82 17.45 15.65 9.16
N ASN A 83 16.55 14.96 9.86
CA ASN A 83 16.93 13.89 10.78
C ASN A 83 17.50 12.70 9.98
N ILE A 84 18.82 12.60 9.92
CA ILE A 84 19.54 11.61 9.11
C ILE A 84 19.27 10.19 9.58
N GLU A 85 19.12 9.97 10.88
CA GLU A 85 18.83 8.63 11.42
C GLU A 85 17.47 8.13 10.94
N ALA A 86 16.43 8.95 11.07
CA ALA A 86 15.10 8.59 10.61
C ALA A 86 15.05 8.43 9.08
N ARG A 87 15.76 9.29 8.33
CA ARG A 87 15.91 9.15 6.87
C ARG A 87 16.62 7.85 6.50
N ALA A 88 17.68 7.47 7.21
CA ALA A 88 18.41 6.22 6.99
C ALA A 88 17.52 4.99 7.24
N ASN A 89 16.74 5.01 8.31
CA ASN A 89 15.78 3.95 8.61
C ASN A 89 14.71 3.81 7.51
N LEU A 90 14.15 4.92 7.02
CA LEU A 90 13.20 4.88 5.90
C LEU A 90 13.84 4.38 4.60
N SER A 91 15.04 4.86 4.27
CA SER A 91 15.77 4.42 3.08
C SER A 91 16.09 2.93 3.12
N TRP A 92 16.51 2.42 4.27
CA TRP A 92 16.78 0.99 4.44
C TRP A 92 15.49 0.16 4.42
N ALA A 93 14.43 0.61 5.09
CA ALA A 93 13.12 -0.05 5.06
C ALA A 93 12.59 -0.17 3.61
N SER A 94 12.74 0.89 2.80
CA SER A 94 12.40 0.88 1.37
C SER A 94 13.18 -0.16 0.59
N ALA A 95 14.50 -0.21 0.78
CA ALA A 95 15.36 -1.18 0.11
C ALA A 95 15.00 -2.63 0.48
N VAL A 96 14.75 -2.88 1.78
CA VAL A 96 14.37 -4.21 2.28
C VAL A 96 12.99 -4.63 1.75
N ALA A 97 12.00 -3.73 1.74
CA ALA A 97 10.64 -3.99 1.25
C ALA A 97 10.64 -4.61 -0.16
N LEU A 98 11.54 -4.14 -1.02
CA LEU A 98 11.62 -4.49 -2.44
C LEU A 98 12.83 -5.35 -2.80
N SER A 99 13.65 -5.74 -1.83
CA SER A 99 14.83 -6.62 -2.02
C SER A 99 14.50 -8.04 -2.48
N GLY A 100 13.22 -8.44 -2.42
CA GLY A 100 12.76 -9.81 -2.60
C GLY A 100 12.69 -10.63 -1.30
N MET A 101 13.43 -10.25 -0.24
CA MET A 101 13.43 -10.99 1.03
C MET A 101 12.05 -11.05 1.68
N VAL A 102 11.35 -9.91 1.74
CA VAL A 102 10.02 -9.79 2.36
C VAL A 102 8.95 -10.60 1.63
N GLY A 103 9.11 -10.76 0.30
CA GLY A 103 8.15 -11.43 -0.57
C GLY A 103 8.46 -12.89 -0.88
N SER A 104 9.65 -13.38 -0.54
CA SER A 104 10.11 -14.70 -0.95
C SER A 104 9.20 -15.80 -0.41
N GLY A 105 8.71 -16.67 -1.30
CA GLY A 105 7.83 -17.80 -0.94
C GLY A 105 6.37 -17.42 -0.66
N ARG A 106 5.95 -16.18 -0.92
CA ARG A 106 4.57 -15.73 -0.64
C ARG A 106 3.60 -15.76 -1.82
N ASP A 107 4.03 -15.94 -3.06
CA ASP A 107 3.17 -15.87 -4.27
C ASP A 107 2.04 -14.82 -4.14
N ARG A 108 2.41 -13.55 -4.29
CA ARG A 108 1.60 -12.40 -3.85
C ARG A 108 0.99 -11.64 -5.02
N ALA A 109 -0.22 -11.15 -4.82
CA ALA A 109 -0.84 -10.14 -5.67
C ALA A 109 -0.66 -8.73 -5.10
N TYR A 110 -0.85 -7.71 -5.95
CA TYR A 110 -0.78 -6.28 -5.58
C TYR A 110 -2.03 -5.53 -6.04
N PRO A 111 -3.22 -5.85 -5.49
CA PRO A 111 -4.48 -5.23 -5.92
C PRO A 111 -4.52 -3.71 -5.71
N ILE A 112 -3.96 -3.18 -4.62
CA ILE A 112 -3.86 -1.75 -4.35
C ILE A 112 -3.02 -1.07 -5.44
N HIS A 113 -1.85 -1.63 -5.80
CA HIS A 113 -1.03 -1.08 -6.89
C HIS A 113 -1.71 -1.19 -8.25
N ALA A 114 -2.42 -2.29 -8.52
CA ALA A 114 -3.15 -2.46 -9.77
C ALA A 114 -4.23 -1.38 -9.95
N LEU A 115 -4.97 -1.06 -8.88
CA LEU A 115 -5.95 0.03 -8.88
C LEU A 115 -5.29 1.41 -8.91
N GLU A 116 -4.17 1.56 -8.23
CA GLU A 116 -3.45 2.83 -8.24
C GLU A 116 -2.88 3.14 -9.63
N HIS A 117 -2.33 2.15 -10.33
CA HIS A 117 -1.73 2.37 -11.65
C HIS A 117 -2.76 2.88 -12.66
N SER A 118 -4.02 2.45 -12.56
CA SER A 118 -5.10 3.04 -13.36
C SER A 118 -5.50 4.43 -12.85
N LEU A 119 -5.55 4.64 -11.54
CA LEU A 119 -5.81 5.97 -10.95
C LEU A 119 -4.77 7.02 -11.40
N SER A 120 -3.47 6.76 -11.24
CA SER A 120 -2.41 7.69 -11.65
C SER A 120 -2.14 7.72 -13.16
N GLY A 121 -2.59 6.70 -13.90
CA GLY A 121 -2.62 6.74 -15.36
C GLY A 121 -3.66 7.74 -15.88
N HIS A 122 -4.81 7.82 -15.22
CA HIS A 122 -5.93 8.68 -15.63
C HIS A 122 -5.94 10.05 -14.96
N TYR A 123 -5.36 10.21 -13.77
CA TYR A 123 -5.25 11.48 -13.06
C TYR A 123 -3.80 11.77 -12.67
N ASP A 124 -3.40 13.04 -12.71
CA ASP A 124 -2.06 13.46 -12.33
C ASP A 124 -1.92 13.50 -10.79
N ILE A 125 -1.69 12.33 -10.20
CA ILE A 125 -1.51 12.13 -8.77
C ILE A 125 -0.22 11.34 -8.50
N SER A 126 0.47 11.70 -7.41
CA SER A 126 1.63 10.96 -6.92
C SER A 126 1.28 9.51 -6.58
N HIS A 127 2.17 8.57 -6.89
CA HIS A 127 1.95 7.13 -6.71
C HIS A 127 1.54 6.77 -5.27
N GLY A 128 2.37 7.14 -4.30
CA GLY A 128 2.11 6.88 -2.88
C GLY A 128 0.85 7.57 -2.35
N ARG A 129 0.44 8.69 -2.97
CA ARG A 129 -0.81 9.38 -2.64
C ARG A 129 -2.03 8.61 -3.12
N GLY A 130 -1.98 8.09 -4.35
CA GLY A 130 -3.00 7.20 -4.88
C GLY A 130 -3.15 5.93 -4.04
N LEU A 131 -2.03 5.33 -3.64
CA LEU A 131 -1.99 4.18 -2.72
C LEU A 131 -2.66 4.51 -1.38
N ALA A 132 -2.38 5.69 -0.81
CA ALA A 132 -2.97 6.13 0.45
C ALA A 132 -4.50 6.25 0.40
N LEU A 133 -5.06 6.69 -0.73
CA LEU A 133 -6.51 6.75 -0.95
C LEU A 133 -7.14 5.35 -0.98
N LEU A 134 -6.47 4.40 -1.62
CA LEU A 134 -6.99 3.06 -1.90
C LEU A 134 -6.83 2.09 -0.72
N LEU A 135 -5.76 2.23 0.07
CA LEU A 135 -5.41 1.30 1.15
C LEU A 135 -6.57 1.07 2.15
N PRO A 136 -7.24 2.11 2.71
CA PRO A 136 -8.37 1.89 3.62
C PRO A 136 -9.51 1.12 2.98
N ALA A 137 -9.87 1.44 1.74
CA ALA A 137 -10.98 0.81 1.04
C ALA A 137 -10.70 -0.69 0.77
N ILE A 138 -9.48 -1.04 0.38
CA ILE A 138 -9.07 -2.43 0.15
C ILE A 138 -9.00 -3.22 1.45
N MET A 139 -8.50 -2.61 2.54
CA MET A 139 -8.50 -3.24 3.85
C MET A 139 -9.93 -3.50 4.35
N GLU A 140 -10.83 -2.52 4.25
CA GLU A 140 -12.26 -2.67 4.58
C GLU A 140 -12.93 -3.78 3.74
N TYR A 141 -12.57 -3.87 2.45
CA TYR A 141 -13.13 -4.87 1.54
C TYR A 141 -12.71 -6.30 1.89
N SER A 142 -11.50 -6.50 2.40
CA SER A 142 -10.88 -7.83 2.47
C SER A 142 -10.62 -8.37 3.89
N TYR A 143 -10.72 -7.56 4.95
CA TYR A 143 -10.36 -8.03 6.30
C TYR A 143 -11.16 -9.24 6.76
N LYS A 144 -12.45 -9.32 6.41
CA LYS A 144 -13.34 -10.44 6.76
C LYS A 144 -12.97 -11.75 6.08
N SER A 145 -12.25 -11.69 4.97
CA SER A 145 -11.82 -12.90 4.25
C SER A 145 -10.57 -13.51 4.86
N ARG A 146 -9.77 -12.74 5.61
CA ARG A 146 -8.58 -13.22 6.33
C ARG A 146 -8.43 -12.55 7.70
N PRO A 147 -9.42 -12.71 8.61
CA PRO A 147 -9.47 -11.94 9.85
C PRO A 147 -8.25 -12.19 10.73
N ALA A 148 -7.70 -13.41 10.76
CA ALA A 148 -6.48 -13.73 11.53
C ALA A 148 -5.24 -12.91 11.12
N LYS A 149 -5.03 -12.66 9.82
CA LYS A 149 -3.91 -11.83 9.34
C LYS A 149 -4.08 -10.37 9.75
N TYR A 150 -5.30 -9.86 9.64
CA TYR A 150 -5.60 -8.48 10.05
C TYR A 150 -5.57 -8.30 11.58
N ALA A 151 -5.95 -9.33 12.34
CA ALA A 151 -5.81 -9.37 13.79
C ALA A 151 -4.32 -9.31 14.21
N MET A 152 -3.47 -10.11 13.55
CA MET A 152 -2.01 -10.06 13.75
C MET A 152 -1.46 -8.66 13.45
N LEU A 153 -1.91 -8.00 12.38
CA LEU A 153 -1.52 -6.62 12.09
C LEU A 153 -1.94 -5.66 13.23
N ALA A 154 -3.14 -5.83 13.78
CA ALA A 154 -3.62 -5.01 14.90
C ALA A 154 -2.76 -5.18 16.16
N GLU A 155 -2.37 -6.42 16.46
CA GLU A 155 -1.53 -6.76 17.62
C GLU A 155 -0.09 -6.26 17.43
N GLU A 156 0.54 -6.55 16.29
CA GLU A 156 1.98 -6.32 16.08
C GLU A 156 2.35 -4.86 15.76
N LEU A 157 1.48 -4.13 15.06
CA LEU A 157 1.76 -2.76 14.63
C LEU A 157 1.14 -1.70 15.54
N PHE A 158 0.06 -2.03 16.23
CA PHE A 158 -0.74 -1.06 16.98
C PHE A 158 -0.94 -1.43 18.46
N ASP A 159 -0.33 -2.53 18.91
CA ASP A 159 -0.41 -3.02 20.28
C ASP A 159 -1.88 -3.21 20.76
N ILE A 160 -2.78 -3.56 19.83
CA ILE A 160 -4.20 -3.78 20.16
C ILE A 160 -4.37 -5.21 20.66
N HIS A 161 -4.37 -5.38 21.98
CA HIS A 161 -4.50 -6.68 22.63
C HIS A 161 -5.85 -7.37 22.37
N ARG A 162 -5.86 -8.70 22.34
CA ARG A 162 -7.07 -9.47 22.07
C ARG A 162 -8.20 -9.23 23.06
N ASP A 163 -7.93 -9.25 24.37
CA ASP A 163 -8.92 -8.96 25.43
C ASP A 163 -10.28 -9.69 25.27
N GLY A 164 -10.26 -10.93 24.77
CA GLY A 164 -11.48 -11.72 24.50
C GLY A 164 -12.18 -11.41 23.17
N ARG A 165 -11.68 -10.47 22.37
CA ARG A 165 -12.17 -10.16 21.02
C ARG A 165 -11.90 -11.30 20.04
N SER A 166 -12.84 -11.49 19.13
CA SER A 166 -12.68 -12.34 17.95
C SER A 166 -11.65 -11.77 16.98
N ASP A 167 -11.16 -12.60 16.06
CA ASP A 167 -10.27 -12.15 14.99
C ASP A 167 -10.92 -11.06 14.13
N GLU A 168 -12.23 -11.13 13.87
CA GLU A 168 -12.92 -10.13 13.04
C GLU A 168 -12.99 -8.76 13.76
N GLU A 169 -13.26 -8.75 15.07
CA GLU A 169 -13.26 -7.53 15.87
C GLU A 169 -11.87 -6.90 15.94
N LEU A 170 -10.83 -7.71 16.12
CA LEU A 170 -9.45 -7.25 16.15
C LEU A 170 -8.98 -6.77 14.77
N ALA A 171 -9.34 -7.50 13.72
CA ALA A 171 -9.09 -7.12 12.34
C ALA A 171 -9.69 -5.74 12.02
N LYS A 172 -10.97 -5.54 12.37
CA LYS A 172 -11.65 -4.25 12.20
C LYS A 172 -10.93 -3.14 12.98
N ALA A 173 -10.51 -3.41 14.22
CA ALA A 173 -9.75 -2.44 15.02
C ALA A 173 -8.41 -2.08 14.37
N GLY A 174 -7.72 -3.04 13.76
CA GLY A 174 -6.49 -2.83 12.97
C GLY A 174 -6.72 -1.97 11.72
N VAL A 175 -7.81 -2.19 10.99
CA VAL A 175 -8.19 -1.33 9.84
C VAL A 175 -8.38 0.11 10.29
N GLU A 176 -9.13 0.33 11.39
CA GLU A 176 -9.33 1.68 11.94
C GLU A 176 -8.03 2.30 12.48
N ALA A 177 -7.12 1.50 13.03
CA ALA A 177 -5.81 1.97 13.47
C ALA A 177 -4.93 2.40 12.30
N MET A 178 -4.94 1.66 11.19
CA MET A 178 -4.24 2.06 9.98
C MET A 178 -4.78 3.39 9.41
N LYS A 179 -6.11 3.60 9.41
CA LYS A 179 -6.69 4.90 9.03
C LYS A 179 -6.20 6.04 9.93
N ARG A 180 -6.13 5.81 11.26
CA ARG A 180 -5.60 6.82 12.19
C ARG A 180 -4.12 7.10 11.92
N PHE A 181 -3.32 6.08 11.63
CA PHE A 181 -1.93 6.27 11.22
C PHE A 181 -1.83 7.10 9.95
N LEU A 182 -2.58 6.75 8.89
CA LEU A 182 -2.64 7.54 7.66
C LEU A 182 -3.03 9.00 7.95
N ALA A 183 -4.04 9.23 8.78
CA ALA A 183 -4.42 10.60 9.18
C ALA A 183 -3.29 11.34 9.90
N SER A 184 -2.57 10.66 10.80
CA SER A 184 -1.46 11.26 11.57
C SER A 184 -0.28 11.73 10.71
N VAL A 185 -0.11 11.13 9.52
CA VAL A 185 0.93 11.51 8.55
C VAL A 185 0.36 12.30 7.35
N GLY A 186 -0.87 12.80 7.45
CA GLY A 186 -1.50 13.61 6.41
C GLY A 186 -1.90 12.83 5.15
N ARG A 187 -2.14 11.53 5.28
CA ARG A 187 -2.39 10.59 4.18
C ARG A 187 -3.74 9.89 4.20
N LEU A 188 -4.62 10.27 5.13
CA LEU A 188 -6.04 9.96 5.01
C LEU A 188 -6.72 11.13 4.30
N MET A 189 -6.96 10.99 2.99
CA MET A 189 -7.47 12.05 2.13
C MET A 189 -8.70 11.58 1.33
N THR A 190 -9.38 12.54 0.71
CA THR A 190 -10.48 12.36 -0.24
C THR A 190 -10.01 12.64 -1.67
N LEU A 191 -10.77 12.19 -2.67
CA LEU A 191 -10.50 12.54 -4.08
C LEU A 191 -10.53 14.06 -4.30
N LYS A 192 -11.44 14.76 -3.62
CA LYS A 192 -11.56 16.21 -3.72
C LYS A 192 -10.31 16.94 -3.21
N GLU A 193 -9.76 16.52 -2.07
CA GLU A 193 -8.55 17.13 -1.48
C GLU A 193 -7.32 16.97 -2.37
N VAL A 194 -7.27 15.91 -3.18
CA VAL A 194 -6.20 15.68 -4.16
C VAL A 194 -6.52 16.23 -5.56
N GLY A 195 -7.60 17.00 -5.71
CA GLY A 195 -7.96 17.66 -6.97
C GLY A 195 -8.67 16.77 -8.00
N ILE A 196 -9.18 15.61 -7.60
CA ILE A 196 -9.92 14.69 -8.48
C ILE A 196 -11.42 14.85 -8.24
N GLY A 197 -12.10 15.48 -9.20
CA GLY A 197 -13.57 15.64 -9.18
C GLY A 197 -14.30 14.94 -10.33
N ASP A 198 -13.61 14.63 -11.42
CA ASP A 198 -14.18 13.95 -12.58
C ASP A 198 -14.21 12.44 -12.35
N THR A 199 -15.35 11.87 -11.97
CA THR A 199 -15.50 10.41 -11.73
C THR A 199 -15.88 9.62 -12.99
N SER A 200 -16.02 10.28 -14.15
CA SER A 200 -16.48 9.64 -15.39
C SER A 200 -15.53 8.56 -15.91
N ARG A 201 -14.29 8.53 -15.40
CA ARG A 201 -13.22 7.62 -15.84
C ARG A 201 -13.16 6.31 -15.05
N PHE A 202 -13.96 6.14 -14.00
CA PHE A 202 -13.89 4.96 -13.13
C PHE A 202 -14.15 3.64 -13.87
N GLU A 203 -15.04 3.66 -14.87
CA GLU A 203 -15.26 2.50 -15.74
C GLU A 203 -14.00 2.12 -16.52
N ALA A 204 -13.39 3.07 -17.21
CA ALA A 204 -12.15 2.85 -17.95
C ALA A 204 -11.01 2.39 -17.02
N MET A 205 -10.89 2.99 -15.83
CA MET A 205 -9.87 2.61 -14.85
C MET A 205 -10.06 1.19 -14.31
N ALA A 206 -11.30 0.73 -14.13
CA ALA A 206 -11.59 -0.64 -13.72
C ALA A 206 -11.24 -1.64 -14.82
N ASP A 207 -11.57 -1.30 -16.07
CA ASP A 207 -11.23 -2.10 -17.25
C ASP A 207 -9.72 -2.20 -17.45
N ASP A 208 -9.00 -1.07 -17.31
CA ASP A 208 -7.54 -1.04 -17.42
C ASP A 208 -6.86 -1.87 -16.33
N ALA A 209 -7.32 -1.75 -15.07
CA ALA A 209 -6.75 -2.52 -13.97
C ALA A 209 -6.87 -4.04 -14.23
N LEU A 210 -8.05 -4.51 -14.65
CA LEU A 210 -8.27 -5.93 -14.94
C LEU A 210 -7.55 -6.41 -16.20
N ARG A 211 -7.53 -5.60 -17.25
CA ARG A 211 -6.85 -5.97 -18.51
C ARG A 211 -5.34 -6.09 -18.31
N ILE A 212 -4.74 -5.19 -17.53
CA ILE A 212 -3.28 -5.13 -17.34
C ILE A 212 -2.82 -6.08 -16.24
N TYR A 213 -3.55 -6.18 -15.12
CA TYR A 213 -3.11 -6.87 -13.91
C TYR A 213 -4.00 -8.05 -13.50
N GLY A 214 -5.13 -8.26 -14.18
CA GLY A 214 -6.07 -9.33 -13.88
C GLY A 214 -5.54 -10.72 -14.24
N THR A 215 -6.09 -11.71 -13.54
CA THR A 215 -5.90 -13.11 -13.88
C THR A 215 -6.63 -13.45 -15.19
N LYS A 216 -6.35 -14.65 -15.73
CA LYS A 216 -7.07 -15.17 -16.91
C LYS A 216 -8.58 -15.33 -16.67
N ASP A 217 -8.99 -15.41 -15.41
CA ASP A 217 -10.38 -15.57 -14.98
C ASP A 217 -11.07 -14.21 -14.73
N GLY A 218 -10.41 -13.08 -15.03
CA GLY A 218 -11.02 -11.76 -15.03
C GLY A 218 -11.17 -11.10 -13.66
N TYR A 219 -10.28 -11.38 -12.71
CA TYR A 219 -10.24 -10.72 -11.40
C TYR A 219 -8.82 -10.30 -10.99
N LEU A 220 -8.68 -9.32 -10.10
CA LEU A 220 -7.40 -9.04 -9.43
C LEU A 220 -7.24 -9.95 -8.21
N GLY A 221 -6.04 -10.51 -8.05
CA GLY A 221 -5.69 -11.32 -6.89
C GLY A 221 -5.77 -10.50 -5.60
N ASN A 222 -6.51 -11.02 -4.62
CA ASN A 222 -6.74 -10.42 -3.31
C ASN A 222 -7.40 -11.50 -2.42
N PRO A 223 -7.35 -11.44 -1.07
CA PRO A 223 -8.00 -12.44 -0.22
C PRO A 223 -9.45 -12.73 -0.58
N LYS A 224 -10.16 -11.67 -0.98
CA LYS A 224 -11.42 -11.74 -1.70
C LYS A 224 -11.15 -11.29 -3.14
N PRO A 225 -11.28 -12.16 -4.16
CA PRO A 225 -11.07 -11.76 -5.56
C PRO A 225 -11.83 -10.49 -5.92
N LEU A 226 -11.16 -9.57 -6.60
CA LEU A 226 -11.75 -8.30 -7.03
C LEU A 226 -12.17 -8.39 -8.50
N TYR A 227 -13.46 -8.58 -8.75
CA TYR A 227 -14.02 -8.50 -10.10
C TYR A 227 -14.30 -7.03 -10.47
N ARG A 228 -14.63 -6.78 -11.74
CA ARG A 228 -14.88 -5.42 -12.26
C ARG A 228 -15.83 -4.61 -11.38
N GLN A 229 -16.94 -5.23 -10.95
CA GLN A 229 -17.91 -4.54 -10.13
C GLN A 229 -17.37 -4.19 -8.74
N ASP A 230 -16.53 -5.04 -8.14
CA ASP A 230 -15.87 -4.73 -6.87
C ASP A 230 -14.93 -3.54 -7.00
N VAL A 231 -14.14 -3.51 -8.08
CA VAL A 231 -13.24 -2.39 -8.40
C VAL A 231 -14.01 -1.08 -8.57
N LEU A 232 -15.13 -1.10 -9.30
CA LEU A 232 -15.99 0.07 -9.46
C LEU A 232 -16.57 0.55 -8.13
N ASN A 233 -17.03 -0.38 -7.29
CA ASN A 233 -17.56 -0.05 -5.98
C ASN A 233 -16.49 0.60 -5.09
N ILE A 234 -15.23 0.15 -5.19
CA ILE A 234 -14.10 0.76 -4.48
C ILE A 234 -13.86 2.19 -4.97
N PHE A 235 -13.75 2.43 -6.28
CA PHE A 235 -13.57 3.79 -6.79
C PHE A 235 -14.75 4.71 -6.45
N ALA A 236 -15.99 4.21 -6.55
CA ALA A 236 -17.19 4.96 -6.17
C ALA A 236 -17.19 5.31 -4.67
N ALA A 237 -16.74 4.40 -3.80
CA ALA A 237 -16.62 4.65 -2.37
C ALA A 237 -15.58 5.73 -2.03
N LEU A 238 -14.57 5.96 -2.88
CA LEU A 238 -13.64 7.07 -2.73
C LEU A 238 -14.27 8.43 -3.08
N ALA A 239 -15.25 8.45 -3.99
CA ALA A 239 -15.95 9.68 -4.41
C ALA A 239 -17.08 10.09 -3.47
N GLY A 240 -17.64 9.15 -2.69
CA GLY A 240 -18.70 9.41 -1.71
C GLY A 240 -18.22 9.95 -0.36
N LYS A 241 -16.91 10.17 -0.19
CA LYS A 241 -16.27 10.71 1.02
C LYS A 241 -15.78 12.14 0.76
#